data_AF-A0A969IP91-F1
#
_entry.id   AF-A0A969IP91-F1
#
_cell.length_a   1.000
_cell.length_b   1.000
_cell.length_c   1.000
_cell.angle_alpha   90.00
_cell.angle_beta   90.00
_cell.angle_gamma   90.00
#
_symmetry.space_group_name_H-M   'P 1'
#
loop_
_entity.id
_entity.type
_entity.pdbx_description
1 polymer ?
#
loop_
_entity_poly.entity_id
_entity_poly.type
_entity_poly.pdbx_seq_one_letter_code
_entity_poly.pdbx_strand_id
1 'polypeptide(L)'
;MIAKALGVEAKRVSYVAYAGGGPAQAALLGNQVTCGISGYGEFGEQIKAGKLRALAISADKRQAGIDIPTLKEQGVDVELANWRGVFGAPGLAADKQAALVALIEKMVQGPTWAAELKKKDWTGIYLPGAAFGKYLDSEIVRITGILKDLGLAT
;
A
#
# COMPACT_ATOMS: atom_id res chain seq x y z
N MET A 1 -7.44 -9.42 -4.14
CA MET A 1 -6.18 -9.76 -4.85
C MET A 1 -5.61 -11.08 -4.37
N ILE A 2 -5.22 -11.21 -3.10
CA ILE A 2 -4.61 -12.45 -2.54
C ILE A 2 -5.51 -13.69 -2.75
N ALA A 3 -6.79 -13.62 -2.34
CA ALA A 3 -7.73 -14.73 -2.53
C ALA A 3 -7.81 -15.18 -4.00
N LYS A 4 -7.95 -14.23 -4.93
CA LYS A 4 -8.00 -14.49 -6.39
C LYS A 4 -6.72 -15.17 -6.90
N ALA A 5 -5.54 -14.70 -6.48
CA ALA A 5 -4.26 -15.29 -6.86
C ALA A 5 -4.11 -16.73 -6.32
N LEU A 6 -4.76 -17.05 -5.21
CA LEU A 6 -4.81 -18.40 -4.63
C LEU A 6 -5.95 -19.27 -5.21
N GLY A 7 -6.70 -18.79 -6.20
CA GLY A 7 -7.86 -19.49 -6.76
C GLY A 7 -9.06 -19.56 -5.79
N VAL A 8 -9.06 -18.76 -4.72
CA VAL A 8 -10.16 -18.68 -3.76
C VAL A 8 -11.14 -17.60 -4.21
N GLU A 9 -12.41 -17.96 -4.30
CA GLU A 9 -13.48 -17.00 -4.53
C GLU A 9 -13.48 -15.92 -3.43
N ALA A 10 -13.35 -14.66 -3.84
CA ALA A 10 -13.19 -13.56 -2.88
C ALA A 10 -14.39 -13.42 -1.92
N LYS A 11 -15.60 -13.81 -2.34
CA LYS A 11 -16.82 -13.82 -1.52
C LYS A 11 -16.78 -14.81 -0.36
N ARG A 12 -15.88 -15.80 -0.39
CA ARG A 12 -15.68 -16.75 0.72
C ARG A 12 -14.85 -16.17 1.86
N VAL A 13 -14.24 -15.00 1.66
CA VAL A 13 -13.51 -14.26 2.68
C VAL A 13 -14.40 -13.14 3.20
N SER A 14 -14.77 -13.21 4.49
CA SER A 14 -15.51 -12.12 5.12
C SER A 14 -14.60 -10.89 5.23
N TYR A 15 -14.98 -9.81 4.54
CA TYR A 15 -14.25 -8.55 4.57
C TYR A 15 -14.89 -7.60 5.58
N VAL A 16 -14.14 -7.23 6.61
CA VAL A 16 -14.55 -6.23 7.61
C VAL A 16 -13.70 -4.98 7.40
N ALA A 17 -14.36 -3.88 7.04
CA ALA A 17 -13.68 -2.61 6.82
C ALA A 17 -13.45 -1.88 8.14
N TYR A 18 -12.22 -1.41 8.35
CA TYR A 18 -11.85 -0.53 9.46
C TYR A 18 -11.33 0.81 8.92
N ALA A 19 -11.45 1.87 9.70
CA ALA A 19 -11.04 3.23 9.31
C ALA A 19 -9.51 3.43 9.22
N GLY A 20 -8.71 2.42 9.59
CA GLY A 20 -7.24 2.47 9.54
C GLY A 20 -6.60 1.32 10.32
N GLY A 21 -5.26 1.28 10.35
CA GLY A 21 -4.52 0.17 10.97
C GLY A 21 -4.66 0.07 12.49
N GLY A 22 -4.92 1.18 13.20
CA GLY A 22 -5.12 1.18 14.65
C GLY A 22 -6.34 0.33 15.07
N PRO A 23 -7.56 0.66 14.61
CA PRO A 23 -8.74 -0.16 14.86
C PRO A 23 -8.60 -1.61 14.36
N ALA A 24 -7.97 -1.83 13.19
CA ALA A 24 -7.74 -3.17 12.67
C ALA A 24 -6.78 -3.99 13.57
N GLN A 25 -5.73 -3.37 14.10
CA GLN A 25 -4.82 -3.99 15.07
C GLN A 25 -5.55 -4.37 16.36
N ALA A 26 -6.39 -3.47 16.88
CA ALA A 26 -7.16 -3.75 18.09
C ALA A 26 -8.11 -4.94 17.89
N ALA A 27 -8.78 -5.02 16.73
CA ALA A 27 -9.64 -6.14 16.39
C ALA A 27 -8.87 -7.48 16.30
N LEU A 28 -7.66 -7.47 15.74
CA LEU A 28 -6.78 -8.65 15.70
C LEU A 28 -6.37 -9.08 17.12
N LEU A 29 -5.88 -8.14 17.93
CA LEU A 29 -5.45 -8.44 19.30
C LEU A 29 -6.61 -8.90 20.20
N GLY A 30 -7.82 -8.44 19.92
CA GLY A 30 -9.05 -8.85 20.59
C GLY A 30 -9.69 -10.11 20.00
N ASN A 31 -9.05 -10.81 19.06
CA ASN A 31 -9.56 -11.99 18.36
C ASN A 31 -10.93 -11.80 17.68
N GLN A 32 -11.28 -10.57 17.30
CA GLN A 32 -12.52 -10.28 16.57
C GLN A 32 -12.43 -10.65 15.09
N VAL A 33 -11.22 -10.66 14.55
CA VAL A 33 -10.92 -11.06 13.17
C VAL A 33 -9.73 -12.02 13.15
N THR A 34 -9.77 -12.99 12.23
CA THR A 34 -8.74 -14.05 12.14
C THR A 34 -7.43 -13.55 11.52
N CYS A 35 -7.51 -12.62 10.57
CA CYS A 35 -6.37 -12.06 9.87
C CYS A 35 -6.67 -10.61 9.44
N GLY A 36 -5.62 -9.84 9.21
CA GLY A 36 -5.73 -8.44 8.81
C GLY A 36 -4.58 -8.04 7.89
N ILE A 37 -4.83 -7.00 7.09
CA ILE A 37 -3.87 -6.44 6.14
C ILE A 37 -3.73 -4.95 6.48
N SER A 38 -2.50 -4.50 6.70
CA SER A 38 -2.20 -3.12 7.07
C SER A 38 -0.76 -2.77 6.69
N GLY A 39 -0.38 -1.51 6.85
CA GLY A 39 1.01 -1.10 6.67
C GLY A 39 1.92 -1.70 7.74
N TYR A 40 3.17 -2.02 7.38
CA TYR A 40 4.13 -2.59 8.34
C TYR A 40 4.33 -1.69 9.56
N GLY A 41 4.42 -0.37 9.37
CA GLY A 41 4.57 0.59 10.47
C GLY A 41 3.40 0.62 11.47
N GLU A 42 2.23 0.08 11.11
CA GLU A 42 1.08 -0.02 12.02
C GLU A 42 1.17 -1.29 12.87
N PHE A 43 1.61 -2.42 12.30
CA PHE A 43 1.64 -3.73 12.97
C PHE A 43 3.00 -4.12 13.54
N GLY A 44 4.09 -3.47 13.11
CA GLY A 44 5.47 -3.88 13.35
C GLY A 44 5.81 -4.07 14.83
N GLU A 45 5.38 -3.17 15.71
CA GLU A 45 5.67 -3.29 17.15
C GLU A 45 4.95 -4.48 17.79
N GLN A 46 3.71 -4.79 17.39
CA GLN A 46 3.00 -5.95 17.90
C GLN A 46 3.56 -7.26 17.33
N ILE A 47 4.11 -7.24 16.11
CA ILE A 47 4.86 -8.36 15.52
C ILE A 47 6.14 -8.61 16.32
N LYS A 48 6.94 -7.57 16.58
CA LYS A 48 8.17 -7.67 17.41
C LYS A 48 7.87 -8.14 18.83
N ALA A 49 6.76 -7.70 19.40
CA ALA A 49 6.30 -8.14 20.72
C ALA A 49 5.73 -9.58 20.75
N GLY A 50 5.66 -10.28 19.61
CA GLY A 50 5.13 -11.65 19.52
C GLY A 50 3.60 -11.75 19.67
N LYS A 51 2.89 -10.62 19.66
CA LYS A 51 1.42 -10.56 19.80
C LYS A 51 0.70 -10.77 18.47
N LEU A 52 1.34 -10.39 17.36
CA LEU A 52 0.87 -10.68 16.02
C LEU A 52 1.89 -11.54 15.28
N ARG A 53 1.41 -12.45 14.43
CA ARG A 53 2.25 -13.23 13.52
C ARG A 53 2.16 -12.64 12.13
N ALA A 54 3.28 -12.16 11.60
CA ALA A 54 3.37 -11.74 10.21
C ALA A 54 3.38 -12.97 9.28
N LEU A 55 2.56 -12.93 8.22
CA LEU A 55 2.48 -14.00 7.22
C LEU A 55 3.23 -13.65 5.93
N ALA A 56 3.11 -12.40 5.48
CA ALA A 56 3.74 -11.92 4.26
C ALA A 56 3.80 -10.39 4.22
N ILE A 57 4.68 -9.84 3.37
CA ILE A 57 4.60 -8.45 2.88
C ILE A 57 4.23 -8.44 1.39
N SER A 58 3.48 -7.43 0.95
CA SER A 58 3.03 -7.28 -0.45
C SER A 58 4.03 -6.53 -1.34
N ALA A 59 5.30 -6.48 -0.94
CA ALA A 59 6.38 -5.87 -1.71
C ALA A 59 6.90 -6.83 -2.80
N ASP A 60 7.44 -6.27 -3.88
CA ASP A 60 8.07 -7.05 -4.96
C ASP A 60 9.23 -7.93 -4.45
N LYS A 61 10.05 -7.34 -3.56
CA LYS A 61 11.23 -7.97 -2.98
C LYS A 61 11.31 -7.70 -1.47
N ARG A 62 12.10 -8.52 -0.77
CA ARG A 62 12.39 -8.33 0.66
C ARG A 62 12.91 -6.93 0.94
N GLN A 63 12.50 -6.39 2.07
CA GLN A 63 12.92 -5.07 2.55
C GLN A 63 14.01 -5.22 3.61
N ALA A 64 15.01 -4.35 3.58
CA ALA A 64 16.09 -4.37 4.55
C ALA A 64 15.51 -4.19 5.98
N GLY A 65 15.96 -5.02 6.92
CA GLY A 65 15.49 -4.96 8.31
C GLY A 65 14.11 -5.57 8.57
N ILE A 66 13.45 -6.15 7.56
CA ILE A 66 12.17 -6.85 7.70
C ILE A 66 12.36 -8.32 7.36
N ASP A 67 12.38 -9.18 8.38
CA ASP A 67 12.47 -10.64 8.21
C ASP A 67 11.08 -11.27 8.05
N ILE A 68 10.37 -10.83 7.02
CA ILE A 68 9.04 -11.37 6.64
C ILE A 68 9.11 -11.67 5.14
N PRO A 69 8.72 -12.88 4.69
CA PRO A 69 8.72 -13.23 3.28
C PRO A 69 7.73 -12.37 2.49
N THR A 70 8.00 -12.15 1.21
CA THR A 70 7.01 -11.54 0.31
C THR A 70 5.90 -12.54 -0.03
N LEU A 71 4.78 -12.04 -0.57
CA LEU A 71 3.77 -12.90 -1.19
C LEU A 71 4.35 -13.67 -2.39
N LYS A 72 5.20 -13.02 -3.20
CA LYS A 72 5.83 -13.64 -4.38
C LYS A 72 6.76 -14.80 -4.01
N GLU A 73 7.55 -14.67 -2.94
CA GLU A 73 8.39 -15.77 -2.40
C GLU A 73 7.57 -17.00 -2.00
N GLN A 74 6.28 -16.81 -1.69
CA GLN A 74 5.34 -17.85 -1.31
C GLN A 74 4.49 -18.34 -2.48
N GLY A 75 4.84 -17.97 -3.73
CA GLY A 75 4.12 -18.37 -4.93
C GLY A 75 2.80 -17.61 -5.17
N VAL A 76 2.56 -16.53 -4.42
CA VAL A 76 1.37 -15.67 -4.61
C VAL A 76 1.80 -14.43 -5.37
N ASP A 77 1.51 -14.40 -6.68
CA ASP A 77 1.86 -13.26 -7.55
C ASP A 77 0.94 -12.04 -7.29
N VAL A 78 1.16 -11.42 -6.14
CA VAL A 78 0.46 -10.21 -5.70
C VAL A 78 1.48 -9.23 -5.18
N GLU A 79 1.51 -8.08 -5.82
CA GLU A 79 2.24 -6.91 -5.38
C GLU A 79 1.28 -5.74 -5.23
N LEU A 80 1.37 -5.08 -4.07
CA LEU A 80 0.62 -3.88 -3.78
C LEU A 80 1.45 -2.97 -2.88
N ALA A 81 1.97 -1.90 -3.47
CA ALA A 81 2.52 -0.79 -2.73
C ALA A 81 1.37 0.04 -2.17
N ASN A 82 1.45 0.39 -0.89
CA ASN A 82 0.58 1.40 -0.31
C ASN A 82 1.18 2.77 -0.68
N TRP A 83 0.83 3.33 -1.85
CA TRP A 83 1.37 4.58 -2.41
C TRP A 83 0.51 5.80 -2.07
N ARG A 84 1.06 7.01 -2.20
CA ARG A 84 0.33 8.29 -2.02
C ARG A 84 0.59 9.20 -3.22
N GLY A 85 -0.39 10.04 -3.58
CA GLY A 85 -0.30 10.97 -4.71
C GLY A 85 -0.50 12.42 -4.29
N VAL A 86 0.15 13.34 -5.01
CA VAL A 86 -0.11 14.78 -4.92
C VAL A 86 -0.75 15.23 -6.24
N PHE A 87 -1.88 15.93 -6.16
CA PHE A 87 -2.68 16.31 -7.31
C PHE A 87 -2.80 17.83 -7.41
N GLY A 88 -2.65 18.35 -8.63
CA GLY A 88 -2.98 19.73 -8.96
C GLY A 88 -4.47 19.88 -9.28
N ALA A 89 -4.98 21.11 -9.21
CA ALA A 89 -6.33 21.43 -9.63
C ALA A 89 -6.54 21.17 -11.14
N PRO A 90 -7.77 20.82 -11.58
CA PRO A 90 -8.06 20.70 -13.01
C PRO A 90 -7.81 22.03 -13.74
N GLY A 91 -7.26 21.95 -14.95
CA GLY A 91 -6.95 23.14 -15.76
C GLY A 91 -5.75 23.96 -15.29
N LEU A 92 -4.94 23.44 -14.37
CA LEU A 92 -3.70 24.11 -13.95
C LEU A 92 -2.79 24.38 -15.16
N ALA A 93 -2.32 25.62 -15.28
CA ALA A 93 -1.41 26.01 -16.36
C ALA A 93 -0.10 25.20 -16.31
N ALA A 94 0.44 24.86 -17.49
CA ALA A 94 1.57 23.95 -17.62
C ALA A 94 2.84 24.42 -16.88
N ASP A 95 3.08 25.74 -16.86
CA ASP A 95 4.19 26.37 -16.12
C ASP A 95 4.04 26.18 -14.60
N LYS A 96 2.82 26.31 -14.07
CA LYS A 96 2.52 26.09 -12.65
C LYS A 96 2.62 24.62 -12.29
N GLN A 97 2.15 23.73 -13.16
CA GLN A 97 2.31 22.29 -12.96
C GLN A 97 3.79 21.92 -12.91
N ALA A 98 4.61 22.41 -13.84
CA ALA A 98 6.05 22.16 -13.86
C ALA A 98 6.73 22.68 -12.58
N ALA A 99 6.36 23.89 -12.11
CA ALA A 99 6.89 24.44 -10.87
C ALA A 99 6.56 23.59 -9.64
N LEU A 100 5.32 23.07 -9.53
CA LEU A 100 4.93 22.17 -8.44
C LEU A 100 5.66 20.82 -8.51
N VAL A 101 5.80 20.24 -9.70
CA VAL A 101 6.55 18.99 -9.89
C VAL A 101 8.01 19.17 -9.45
N ALA A 102 8.66 20.24 -9.88
CA ALA A 102 10.05 20.55 -9.50
C ALA A 102 10.20 20.79 -7.99
N LEU A 103 9.21 21.43 -7.35
CA LEU A 103 9.21 21.62 -5.90
C LEU A 103 9.16 20.28 -5.14
N ILE A 104 8.27 19.37 -5.57
CA ILE A 104 8.16 18.03 -4.97
C ILE A 104 9.42 17.22 -5.25
N GLU A 105 9.99 17.31 -6.46
CA GLU A 105 11.24 16.63 -6.82
C GLU A 105 12.39 17.04 -5.89
N LYS A 106 12.55 18.35 -5.66
CA LYS A 106 13.54 18.87 -4.72
C LYS A 106 13.30 18.36 -3.30
N MET A 107 12.04 18.27 -2.87
CA MET A 107 11.67 17.77 -1.54
C MET A 107 12.04 16.29 -1.38
N VAL A 108 11.70 15.44 -2.35
CA VAL A 108 11.97 13.99 -2.26
C VAL A 108 13.46 13.65 -2.35
N GLN A 109 14.27 14.54 -2.93
CA GLN A 109 15.73 14.41 -2.93
C GLN A 109 16.40 14.97 -1.66
N GLY A 110 15.62 15.63 -0.79
CA GLY A 110 16.13 16.30 0.40
C GLY A 110 16.41 15.34 1.58
N PRO A 111 17.33 15.72 2.48
CA PRO A 111 17.69 14.91 3.64
C PRO A 111 16.53 14.71 4.62
N THR A 112 15.63 15.70 4.73
CA THR A 112 14.43 15.60 5.56
C THR A 112 13.51 14.49 5.10
N TRP A 113 13.31 14.34 3.78
CA TRP A 113 12.51 13.25 3.24
C TRP A 113 13.16 11.89 3.45
N ALA A 114 14.48 11.79 3.21
CA ALA A 114 15.23 10.56 3.47
C ALA A 114 15.15 10.13 4.95
N ALA A 115 15.19 11.08 5.89
CA ALA A 115 15.04 10.82 7.32
C ALA A 115 13.62 10.32 7.66
N GLU A 116 12.57 10.92 7.08
CA GLU A 116 11.19 10.46 7.29
C GLU A 116 10.94 9.07 6.70
N LEU A 117 11.47 8.77 5.50
CA LEU A 117 11.40 7.43 4.91
C LEU A 117 11.99 6.37 5.86
N LYS A 118 13.17 6.64 6.42
CA LYS A 118 13.81 5.74 7.38
C LYS A 118 12.99 5.60 8.67
N LYS A 119 12.50 6.71 9.22
CA LYS A 119 11.72 6.73 10.47
C LYS A 119 10.40 5.98 10.34
N LYS A 120 9.80 5.95 9.15
CA LYS A 120 8.49 5.33 8.88
C LYS A 120 8.59 3.96 8.21
N ASP A 121 9.80 3.45 7.98
CA ASP A 121 10.06 2.24 7.20
C ASP A 121 9.39 2.27 5.81
N TRP A 122 9.42 3.43 5.16
CA TRP A 122 8.83 3.64 3.83
C TRP A 122 9.88 3.47 2.73
N THR A 123 9.49 2.78 1.66
CA THR A 123 10.26 2.74 0.42
C THR A 123 10.03 4.03 -0.36
N GLY A 124 11.10 4.76 -0.67
CA GLY A 124 11.05 5.97 -1.49
C GLY A 124 10.78 5.63 -2.95
N ILE A 125 9.50 5.63 -3.34
CA ILE A 125 9.08 5.50 -4.73
C ILE A 125 8.61 6.88 -5.20
N TYR A 126 9.31 7.46 -6.17
CA TYR A 126 8.95 8.74 -6.76
C TYR A 126 8.61 8.57 -8.24
N LEU A 127 7.40 8.99 -8.60
CA LEU A 127 6.90 8.94 -9.97
C LEU A 127 6.22 10.28 -10.26
N PRO A 128 6.82 11.16 -11.08
CA PRO A 128 6.25 12.47 -11.38
C PRO A 128 5.43 12.51 -12.69
N GLY A 129 4.58 13.54 -12.79
CA GLY A 129 4.00 14.00 -14.05
C GLY A 129 3.26 12.93 -14.85
N ALA A 130 3.55 12.84 -16.15
CA ALA A 130 2.87 11.92 -17.06
C ALA A 130 3.06 10.44 -16.70
N ALA A 131 4.19 10.09 -16.08
CA ALA A 131 4.43 8.72 -15.63
C ALA A 131 3.48 8.35 -14.48
N PHE A 132 3.24 9.30 -13.55
CA PHE A 132 2.24 9.12 -12.50
C PHE A 132 0.83 9.02 -13.05
N GLY A 133 0.48 9.83 -14.05
CA GLY A 133 -0.81 9.73 -14.74
C GLY A 133 -1.05 8.34 -15.33
N LYS A 134 -0.09 7.79 -16.07
CA LYS A 134 -0.17 6.43 -16.62
C LYS A 134 -0.33 5.36 -15.54
N TYR A 135 0.41 5.49 -14.44
CA TYR A 135 0.28 4.59 -13.30
C TYR A 135 -1.11 4.66 -12.68
N LEU A 136 -1.63 5.87 -12.45
CA LEU A 136 -2.96 6.08 -11.92
C LEU A 136 -4.06 5.47 -12.81
N ASP A 137 -3.97 5.66 -14.12
CA ASP A 137 -4.91 5.05 -15.08
C ASP A 137 -4.91 3.52 -14.94
N SER A 138 -3.73 2.91 -14.82
CA SER A 138 -3.60 1.46 -14.62
C SER A 138 -4.19 1.00 -13.29
N GLU A 139 -4.02 1.79 -12.22
CA GLU A 139 -4.57 1.51 -10.89
C GLU A 139 -6.09 1.63 -10.89
N ILE A 140 -6.66 2.64 -11.57
CA ILE A 140 -8.10 2.80 -11.71
C ILE A 140 -8.71 1.56 -12.36
N VAL A 141 -8.14 1.07 -13.47
CA VAL A 141 -8.60 -0.14 -14.15
C VAL A 141 -8.49 -1.36 -13.21
N ARG A 142 -7.32 -1.54 -12.57
CA ARG A 142 -7.06 -2.69 -11.69
C ARG A 142 -8.01 -2.73 -10.49
N ILE A 143 -8.14 -1.63 -9.77
CA ILE A 143 -8.97 -1.55 -8.56
C ILE A 143 -10.45 -1.61 -8.90
N THR A 144 -10.90 -0.94 -9.96
CA THR A 144 -12.30 -1.03 -10.41
C THR A 144 -12.68 -2.47 -10.75
N GLY A 145 -11.82 -3.20 -11.46
CA GLY A 145 -12.04 -4.62 -11.76
C GLY A 145 -12.18 -5.46 -10.49
N ILE A 146 -11.32 -5.24 -9.49
CA ILE A 146 -11.40 -5.94 -8.20
C ILE A 146 -12.71 -5.61 -7.47
N LEU A 147 -13.13 -4.35 -7.44
CA LEU A 147 -14.38 -3.95 -6.78
C LEU A 147 -15.61 -4.58 -7.45
N LYS A 148 -15.61 -4.69 -8.79
CA LYS A 148 -16.65 -5.39 -9.54
C LYS A 148 -16.68 -6.89 -9.24
N ASP A 149 -15.52 -7.55 -9.20
CA ASP A 149 -15.40 -8.97 -8.81
C ASP A 149 -15.96 -9.22 -7.39
N LEU A 150 -15.81 -8.24 -6.49
CA LEU A 150 -16.33 -8.28 -5.12
C LEU A 150 -17.82 -7.90 -5.02
N GLY A 151 -18.44 -7.38 -6.08
CA GLY A 151 -19.81 -6.86 -6.05
C GLY A 151 -19.97 -5.53 -5.30
N LEU A 152 -18.88 -4.77 -5.13
CA LEU A 152 -18.84 -3.48 -4.44
C LEU A 152 -18.92 -2.28 -5.41
N ALA A 153 -18.86 -2.53 -6.70
CA ALA A 153 -19.05 -1.55 -7.76
C ALA A 153 -19.79 -2.19 -8.94
N THR A 154 -20.46 -1.35 -9.74
CA THR A 154 -21.19 -1.75 -10.97
C THR A 154 -20.36 -1.51 -12.23
#